data_AF-A0A6S7HGY0-F1
#
_entry.id   AF-A0A6S7HGY0-F1
#
_cell.length_a   1.000
_cell.length_b   1.000
_cell.length_c   1.000
_cell.angle_alpha   90.00
_cell.angle_beta   90.00
_cell.angle_gamma   90.00
#
_symmetry.space_group_name_H-M   'P 1'
#
loop_
_entity.id
_entity.type
_entity.pdbx_description
1 polymer ?
#
loop_
_entity_poly.entity_id
_entity_poly.type
_entity_poly.pdbx_seq_one_letter_code
_entity_poly.pdbx_strand_id
1 'polypeptide(L)'
;MSSVLQYGQMEIINHAHGVKCVVNFKPCGWFGREANKIEATIYNKKGEKEYILQGDWTDQLYGYPVKRKSKPEHDYKTASMGSTTGSTLIAPSISSTSADSSDDDEYDDCRVLLWKVNPRPPNSKEMYNFTSFAMQLNELHEDQAERLPPSDARLRPDVRALETLDIDYAADEKRRLEEKQRTARKERNKKKEDHVARWFKEAPNPYNGQMDWLFTEQYWERDFSKCPDIF
;
A
#
# COMPACT_ATOMS: atom_id res chain seq x y z
N MET A 1 3.70 -16.59 -15.38
CA MET A 1 3.88 -15.52 -14.38
C MET A 1 2.68 -15.57 -13.45
N SER A 2 2.88 -15.83 -12.16
CA SER A 2 1.82 -15.68 -11.17
C SER A 2 1.52 -14.20 -11.00
N SER A 3 0.26 -13.80 -11.14
CA SER A 3 -0.16 -12.43 -10.82
C SER A 3 -0.24 -12.26 -9.30
N VAL A 4 0.29 -11.16 -8.80
CA VAL A 4 0.12 -10.76 -7.40
C VAL A 4 -1.12 -9.88 -7.34
N LEU A 5 -2.10 -10.28 -6.54
CA LEU A 5 -3.31 -9.51 -6.27
C LEU A 5 -3.29 -9.02 -4.83
N GLN A 6 -3.67 -7.76 -4.62
CA GLN A 6 -3.90 -7.17 -3.31
C GLN A 6 -5.38 -6.82 -3.20
N TYR A 7 -6.01 -7.22 -2.09
CA TYR A 7 -7.41 -6.94 -1.80
C TYR A 7 -7.61 -6.78 -0.29
N GLY A 8 -8.69 -6.10 0.09
CA GLY A 8 -9.05 -5.88 1.49
C GLY A 8 -9.21 -4.40 1.82
N GLN A 9 -9.48 -4.14 3.09
CA GLN A 9 -9.69 -2.78 3.60
C GLN A 9 -8.55 -2.39 4.53
N MET A 10 -8.07 -1.16 4.38
CA MET A 10 -7.07 -0.54 5.25
C MET A 10 -7.64 0.77 5.79
N GLU A 11 -7.38 1.04 7.07
CA GLU A 11 -7.77 2.28 7.74
C GLU A 11 -6.52 3.06 8.15
N ILE A 12 -6.43 4.32 7.75
CA ILE A 12 -5.36 5.25 8.13
C ILE A 12 -5.97 6.31 9.02
N ILE A 13 -5.49 6.42 10.25
CA ILE A 13 -6.03 7.33 11.27
C ILE A 13 -4.98 8.37 11.61
N ASN A 14 -5.35 9.65 11.50
CA ASN A 14 -4.58 10.73 12.07
C ASN A 14 -5.00 10.93 13.55
N HIS A 15 -4.18 10.42 14.46
CA HIS A 15 -4.45 10.47 15.91
C HIS A 15 -4.45 11.89 16.51
N ALA A 16 -3.84 12.88 15.85
CA ALA A 16 -3.79 14.27 16.34
C ALA A 16 -5.03 15.09 15.93
N HIS A 17 -5.57 14.85 14.73
CA HIS A 17 -6.64 15.68 14.15
C HIS A 17 -7.96 14.94 13.93
N GLY A 18 -8.02 13.64 14.22
CA GLY A 18 -9.24 12.83 14.09
C GLY A 18 -9.69 12.63 12.63
N VAL A 19 -8.84 12.93 11.66
CA VAL A 19 -9.08 12.65 10.24
C VAL A 19 -8.82 11.16 9.98
N LYS A 20 -9.67 10.54 9.17
CA LYS A 20 -9.56 9.13 8.83
C LYS A 20 -9.62 8.93 7.33
N CYS A 21 -8.78 8.05 6.79
CA CYS A 21 -8.90 7.55 5.43
C CYS A 21 -9.24 6.06 5.45
N VAL A 22 -10.33 5.66 4.80
CA VAL A 22 -10.69 4.25 4.60
C VAL A 22 -10.36 3.89 3.16
N VAL A 23 -9.44 2.95 2.97
CA VAL A 23 -8.92 2.50 1.68
C VAL A 23 -9.42 1.10 1.38
N ASN A 24 -9.97 0.88 0.20
CA ASN A 24 -10.48 -0.41 -0.26
C ASN A 24 -9.70 -0.84 -1.51
N PHE A 25 -8.97 -1.94 -1.40
CA PHE A 25 -8.38 -2.65 -2.52
C PHE A 25 -9.41 -3.64 -3.04
N LYS A 26 -9.92 -3.40 -4.25
CA LYS A 26 -11.01 -4.19 -4.83
C LYS A 26 -10.52 -5.60 -5.17
N PRO A 27 -11.27 -6.65 -4.81
CA PRO A 27 -10.94 -8.01 -5.24
C PRO A 27 -11.07 -8.13 -6.76
N CYS A 28 -10.25 -9.00 -7.36
CA CYS A 28 -10.40 -9.32 -8.77
C CYS A 28 -11.67 -10.18 -8.97
N GLY A 29 -12.76 -9.56 -9.46
CA GLY A 29 -13.97 -10.29 -9.84
C GLY A 29 -13.76 -11.23 -11.02
N TRP A 30 -14.75 -12.09 -11.32
CA TRP A 30 -14.67 -13.12 -12.38
C TRP A 30 -14.17 -12.57 -13.73
N PHE A 31 -14.58 -11.35 -14.09
CA PHE A 31 -14.22 -10.72 -15.36
C PHE A 31 -12.97 -9.83 -15.29
N GLY A 32 -12.27 -9.77 -14.16
CA GLY A 32 -11.03 -9.02 -13.98
C GLY A 32 -11.13 -7.49 -14.09
N ARG A 33 -12.34 -6.93 -14.26
CA ARG A 33 -12.55 -5.49 -14.50
C ARG A 33 -12.11 -4.60 -13.33
N GLU A 34 -12.20 -5.13 -12.11
CA GLU A 34 -11.80 -4.43 -10.88
C GLU A 34 -10.38 -4.81 -10.42
N ALA A 35 -9.62 -5.55 -11.24
CA ALA A 35 -8.24 -5.87 -10.90
C ALA A 35 -7.45 -4.58 -10.64
N ASN A 36 -6.70 -4.61 -9.53
CA ASN A 36 -5.84 -3.53 -9.05
C ASN A 36 -6.52 -2.21 -8.66
N LYS A 37 -7.85 -2.15 -8.71
CA LYS A 37 -8.56 -0.91 -8.36
C LYS A 37 -8.47 -0.62 -6.88
N ILE A 38 -8.22 0.66 -6.59
CA ILE A 38 -8.18 1.21 -5.24
C ILE A 38 -9.18 2.36 -5.15
N GLU A 39 -10.00 2.34 -4.10
CA GLU A 39 -10.92 3.42 -3.75
C GLU A 39 -10.71 3.79 -2.29
N ALA A 40 -10.45 5.05 -2.00
CA ALA A 40 -10.37 5.55 -0.64
C ALA A 40 -11.33 6.71 -0.40
N THR A 41 -11.79 6.84 0.84
CA THR A 41 -12.58 7.99 1.28
C THR A 41 -11.93 8.60 2.51
N ILE A 42 -11.68 9.91 2.45
CA ILE A 42 -11.18 10.69 3.57
C ILE A 42 -12.36 11.32 4.29
N TYR A 43 -12.44 11.08 5.59
CA TYR A 43 -13.43 11.59 6.53
C TYR A 43 -12.78 12.61 7.45
N ASN A 44 -13.45 13.73 7.65
CA ASN A 44 -13.04 14.70 8.65
C ASN A 44 -13.36 14.22 10.08
N LYS A 45 -12.96 15.01 11.08
CA LYS A 45 -13.21 14.73 12.50
C LYS A 45 -14.69 14.56 12.88
N LYS A 46 -15.63 15.02 12.05
CA LYS A 46 -17.07 14.87 12.27
C LYS A 46 -17.63 13.60 11.63
N GLY A 47 -16.80 12.82 10.94
CA GLY A 47 -17.24 11.65 10.16
C GLY A 47 -17.86 12.01 8.81
N GLU A 48 -17.72 13.26 8.34
CA GLU A 48 -18.21 13.68 7.04
C GLU A 48 -17.16 13.37 5.96
N LYS A 49 -17.60 12.89 4.79
CA LYS A 49 -16.71 12.65 3.64
C LYS A 49 -16.23 13.99 3.07
N GLU A 50 -14.92 14.15 2.93
CA GLU A 50 -14.33 15.37 2.32
C GLU A 50 -13.66 15.08 0.99
N TYR A 51 -12.97 13.95 0.85
CA TYR A 51 -12.27 13.58 -0.37
C TYR A 51 -12.51 12.13 -0.75
N ILE A 52 -12.48 11.88 -2.05
CA ILE A 52 -12.44 10.55 -2.64
C ILE A 52 -11.11 10.40 -3.34
N LEU A 53 -10.44 9.27 -3.12
CA LEU A 53 -9.26 8.86 -3.87
C LEU A 53 -9.61 7.64 -4.71
N GLN A 54 -9.19 7.62 -5.97
CA GLN A 54 -9.46 6.51 -6.87
C GLN A 54 -8.30 6.29 -7.82
N GLY A 55 -8.04 5.04 -8.14
CA GLY A 55 -6.99 4.71 -9.08
C GLY A 55 -6.74 3.22 -9.24
N ASP A 56 -5.52 2.93 -9.63
CA ASP A 56 -4.96 1.60 -9.78
C ASP A 56 -3.63 1.55 -9.03
N TRP A 57 -3.50 0.66 -8.05
CA TRP A 57 -2.30 0.61 -7.21
C TRP A 57 -1.04 0.18 -7.99
N THR A 58 -1.19 -0.29 -9.23
CA THR A 58 -0.09 -0.63 -10.14
C THR A 58 0.28 0.49 -11.11
N ASP A 59 -0.51 1.57 -11.19
CA ASP A 59 -0.32 2.64 -12.19
C ASP A 59 -0.39 4.04 -11.58
N GLN A 60 -1.55 4.50 -11.12
CA GLN A 60 -1.73 5.88 -10.68
C GLN A 60 -2.93 6.07 -9.75
N LEU A 61 -2.84 7.06 -8.87
CA LEU A 61 -3.84 7.43 -7.89
C LEU A 61 -4.22 8.90 -8.06
N TYR A 62 -5.52 9.17 -8.07
CA TYR A 62 -6.09 10.50 -8.13
C TYR A 62 -6.90 10.80 -6.88
N GLY A 63 -7.12 12.08 -6.59
CA GLY A 63 -8.01 12.54 -5.54
C GLY A 63 -8.85 13.73 -5.99
N TYR A 64 -10.05 13.85 -5.44
CA TYR A 64 -10.96 14.97 -5.68
C TYR A 64 -11.88 15.21 -4.47
N PRO A 65 -12.33 16.46 -4.23
CA PRO A 65 -13.25 16.77 -3.15
C PRO A 65 -14.65 16.21 -3.41
N VAL A 66 -15.37 15.87 -2.34
CA VAL A 66 -16.78 15.48 -2.42
C VAL A 66 -17.65 16.73 -2.62
N LYS A 67 -18.43 16.80 -3.72
CA LYS A 67 -19.42 17.86 -3.92
C LYS A 67 -20.47 17.80 -2.80
N ARG A 68 -20.69 18.90 -2.08
CA ARG A 68 -21.81 19.00 -1.13
C ARG A 68 -23.09 19.21 -1.95
N LYS A 69 -24.06 18.29 -1.86
CA LYS A 69 -25.40 18.55 -2.41
C LYS A 69 -25.99 19.77 -1.68
N SER A 70 -26.08 20.90 -2.34
CA SER A 70 -26.91 22.01 -1.87
C SER A 70 -28.34 21.51 -1.77
N LYS A 71 -28.98 21.63 -0.59
CA LYS A 71 -30.43 21.38 -0.48
C LYS A 71 -31.13 22.25 -1.54
N PRO A 72 -32.02 21.70 -2.38
CA PRO A 72 -32.86 22.56 -3.20
C PRO A 72 -33.70 23.43 -2.25
N GLU A 73 -33.63 24.75 -2.42
CA GLU A 73 -34.57 25.68 -1.84
C GLU A 73 -35.97 25.30 -2.32
N HIS A 74 -36.81 24.80 -1.41
CA HIS A 74 -38.22 24.58 -1.69
C HIS A 74 -38.93 25.93 -1.71
N ASP A 75 -38.99 26.56 -2.89
CA ASP A 75 -39.92 27.65 -3.15
C ASP A 75 -41.34 27.06 -3.28
N TYR A 76 -42.08 27.02 -2.17
CA TYR A 76 -43.51 26.74 -2.21
C TYR A 76 -44.24 27.97 -2.78
N LYS A 77 -44.47 28.00 -4.09
CA LYS A 77 -45.57 28.80 -4.66
C LYS A 77 -46.81 27.91 -4.75
N THR A 78 -47.68 28.07 -3.76
CA THR A 78 -49.07 27.61 -3.79
C THR A 78 -49.83 28.35 -4.88
N ALA A 79 -50.33 27.60 -5.87
CA ALA A 79 -51.42 28.06 -6.72
C ALA A 79 -52.50 26.96 -6.75
N SER A 80 -53.70 27.38 -6.38
CA SER A 80 -54.92 26.61 -6.24
C SER A 80 -55.71 26.58 -7.55
N MET A 81 -56.58 25.56 -7.62
CA MET A 81 -57.81 25.40 -8.42
C MET A 81 -57.77 24.64 -9.75
N GLY A 82 -58.67 23.66 -9.84
CA GLY A 82 -59.37 23.32 -11.08
C GLY A 82 -59.68 21.83 -11.27
N SER A 83 -60.80 21.36 -10.73
CA SER A 83 -61.45 20.10 -11.12
C SER A 83 -62.09 20.23 -12.51
N THR A 84 -62.05 19.18 -13.35
CA THR A 84 -63.21 18.60 -14.08
C THR A 84 -62.78 17.47 -15.04
N THR A 85 -63.64 16.44 -15.07
CA THR A 85 -63.74 15.19 -15.83
C THR A 85 -63.42 15.21 -17.34
N GLY A 86 -62.95 14.06 -17.88
CA GLY A 86 -63.08 13.73 -19.31
C GLY A 86 -62.19 12.58 -19.79
N SER A 87 -62.80 11.42 -20.04
CA SER A 87 -62.23 10.23 -20.69
C SER A 87 -61.78 10.51 -22.14
N THR A 88 -60.66 9.93 -22.61
CA THR A 88 -60.53 9.21 -23.90
C THR A 88 -59.09 8.72 -24.11
N LEU A 89 -58.99 7.46 -24.56
CA LEU A 89 -57.81 6.71 -24.98
C LEU A 89 -57.03 7.43 -26.08
N ILE A 90 -55.69 7.33 -26.07
CA ILE A 90 -54.81 7.05 -27.22
C ILE A 90 -53.37 6.97 -26.68
N ALA A 91 -52.74 5.80 -26.82
CA ALA A 91 -51.31 5.60 -26.66
C ALA A 91 -50.58 6.07 -27.93
N PRO A 92 -49.37 6.62 -27.78
CA PRO A 92 -48.29 6.12 -28.61
C PRO A 92 -47.08 5.73 -27.75
N SER A 93 -46.53 4.57 -28.10
CA SER A 93 -45.25 3.99 -27.69
C SER A 93 -44.13 5.02 -27.56
N ILE A 94 -43.58 5.16 -26.35
CA ILE A 94 -42.34 5.90 -26.10
C ILE A 94 -41.23 4.86 -25.94
N SER A 95 -40.29 4.92 -26.89
CA SER A 95 -39.10 4.10 -26.96
C SER A 95 -38.27 4.24 -25.68
N SER A 96 -37.95 3.08 -25.10
CA SER A 96 -36.94 2.90 -24.06
C SER A 96 -35.57 3.33 -24.59
N THR A 97 -35.03 4.43 -24.07
CA THR A 97 -33.58 4.65 -24.03
C THR A 97 -33.22 5.17 -22.65
N SER A 98 -32.89 4.22 -21.77
CA SER A 98 -32.20 4.48 -20.52
C SER A 98 -30.80 4.97 -20.87
N ALA A 99 -30.66 6.29 -21.04
CA ALA A 99 -29.35 6.91 -20.99
C ALA A 99 -28.94 6.95 -19.51
N ASP A 100 -28.29 5.87 -19.08
CA ASP A 100 -27.49 5.81 -17.87
C ASP A 100 -26.27 6.71 -18.11
N SER A 101 -26.47 8.02 -17.93
CA SER A 101 -25.37 8.98 -17.90
C SER A 101 -24.62 8.74 -16.59
N SER A 102 -23.53 7.99 -16.67
CA SER A 102 -22.56 7.86 -15.58
C SER A 102 -22.15 9.25 -15.12
N ASP A 103 -22.42 9.56 -13.84
CA ASP A 103 -21.98 10.78 -13.13
C ASP A 103 -20.44 11.00 -13.14
N ASP A 104 -19.67 10.16 -13.84
CA ASP A 104 -18.21 10.18 -13.91
C ASP A 104 -17.65 11.36 -14.74
N ASP A 105 -18.37 11.85 -15.75
CA ASP A 105 -17.86 12.91 -16.65
C ASP A 105 -17.76 14.29 -15.97
N GLU A 106 -18.43 14.50 -14.82
CA GLU A 106 -18.47 15.81 -14.11
C GLU A 106 -17.46 15.93 -12.96
N TYR A 107 -16.60 14.91 -12.75
CA TYR A 107 -15.53 14.92 -11.74
C TYR A 107 -14.16 15.30 -12.31
N ASP A 108 -14.01 15.41 -13.63
CA ASP A 108 -12.70 15.60 -14.26
C ASP A 108 -12.07 16.96 -13.89
N ASP A 109 -12.86 18.03 -13.83
CA ASP A 109 -12.37 19.40 -13.55
C ASP A 109 -11.74 19.57 -12.15
N CYS A 110 -12.04 18.70 -11.18
CA CYS A 110 -11.52 18.77 -9.82
C CYS A 110 -10.55 17.63 -9.47
N ARG A 111 -10.21 16.79 -10.45
CA ARG A 111 -9.39 15.60 -10.26
C ARG A 111 -7.91 15.96 -10.27
N VAL A 112 -7.20 15.60 -9.19
CA VAL A 112 -5.77 15.85 -9.04
C VAL A 112 -5.01 14.53 -9.03
N LEU A 113 -3.94 14.43 -9.83
CA LEU A 113 -3.01 13.30 -9.77
C LEU A 113 -2.20 13.39 -8.47
N LEU A 114 -2.33 12.37 -7.61
CA LEU A 114 -1.63 12.31 -6.32
C LEU A 114 -0.35 11.48 -6.39
N TRP A 115 -0.39 10.40 -7.17
CA TRP A 115 0.74 9.49 -7.32
C TRP A 115 0.68 8.78 -8.67
N LYS A 116 1.85 8.50 -9.23
CA LYS A 116 2.01 7.68 -10.43
C LYS A 116 3.24 6.78 -10.28
N VAL A 117 3.14 5.56 -10.78
CA VAL A 117 4.22 4.58 -10.78
C VAL A 117 5.38 5.07 -11.63
N ASN A 118 6.59 4.87 -11.14
CA ASN A 118 7.78 5.08 -11.96
C ASN A 118 7.89 3.96 -13.00
N PRO A 119 8.17 4.27 -14.27
CA PRO A 119 8.32 3.24 -15.30
C PRO A 119 9.48 2.31 -14.93
N ARG A 120 9.30 1.02 -15.17
CA ARG A 120 10.37 0.04 -14.97
C ARG A 120 11.49 0.28 -15.99
N PRO A 121 12.75 0.04 -15.61
CA PRO A 121 13.87 0.17 -16.54
C PRO A 121 13.74 -0.86 -17.68
N PRO A 122 14.32 -0.59 -18.87
CA PRO A 122 14.17 -1.47 -20.03
C PRO A 122 14.62 -2.92 -19.77
N ASN A 123 15.67 -3.11 -18.96
CA ASN A 123 16.24 -4.41 -18.58
C ASN A 123 15.56 -5.06 -17.36
N SER A 124 14.39 -4.58 -16.94
CA SER A 124 13.71 -5.08 -15.75
C SER A 124 13.36 -6.56 -15.87
N LYS A 125 12.95 -7.04 -17.04
CA LYS A 125 12.52 -8.44 -17.24
C LYS A 125 13.68 -9.42 -17.06
N GLU A 126 14.87 -9.03 -17.47
CA GLU A 126 16.12 -9.77 -17.31
C GLU A 126 16.61 -9.74 -15.86
N MET A 127 16.27 -8.67 -15.13
CA MET A 127 16.69 -8.42 -13.75
C MET A 127 15.53 -8.64 -12.76
N TYR A 128 14.94 -9.84 -12.77
CA TYR A 128 13.90 -10.27 -11.81
C TYR A 128 12.65 -9.39 -11.72
N ASN A 129 12.34 -8.61 -12.77
CA ASN A 129 11.27 -7.60 -12.81
C ASN A 129 11.43 -6.47 -11.78
N PHE A 130 12.67 -6.18 -11.37
CA PHE A 130 12.97 -5.11 -10.42
C PHE A 130 12.65 -3.71 -10.97
N THR A 131 12.25 -2.83 -10.07
CA THR A 131 12.21 -1.38 -10.30
C THR A 131 13.63 -0.83 -10.21
N SER A 132 13.88 0.37 -10.75
CA SER A 132 15.17 1.05 -10.61
C SER A 132 15.55 1.27 -9.15
N PHE A 133 14.55 1.47 -8.27
CA PHE A 133 14.78 1.57 -6.82
C PHE A 133 15.25 0.24 -6.23
N ALA A 134 14.59 -0.87 -6.57
CA ALA A 134 14.97 -2.20 -6.06
C ALA A 134 16.39 -2.62 -6.50
N MET A 135 16.81 -2.24 -7.72
CA MET A 135 18.18 -2.50 -8.21
C MET A 135 19.26 -1.81 -7.36
N GLN A 136 18.95 -0.68 -6.71
CA GLN A 136 19.90 0.08 -5.89
C GLN A 136 19.99 -0.41 -4.44
N LEU A 137 19.00 -1.19 -3.98
CA LEU A 137 18.91 -1.56 -2.56
C LEU A 137 20.11 -2.37 -2.05
N ASN A 138 20.76 -3.13 -2.93
CA ASN A 138 21.84 -4.04 -2.58
C ASN A 138 23.21 -3.60 -3.11
N GLU A 139 23.29 -2.41 -3.69
CA GLU A 139 24.55 -1.84 -4.13
C GLU A 139 25.46 -1.60 -2.90
N LEU A 140 26.70 -2.06 -3.00
CA LEU A 140 27.70 -1.95 -1.94
C LEU A 140 28.94 -1.27 -2.52
N HIS A 141 29.15 -0.02 -2.15
CA HIS A 141 30.38 0.70 -2.48
C HIS A 141 31.48 0.41 -1.44
N GLU A 142 32.74 0.50 -1.88
CA GLU A 142 33.90 0.19 -1.03
C GLU A 142 33.94 1.05 0.25
N ASP A 143 33.57 2.33 0.16
CA ASP A 143 33.52 3.27 1.29
C ASP A 143 32.38 2.98 2.28
N GLN A 144 31.34 2.27 1.83
CA GLN A 144 30.21 1.90 2.66
C GLN A 144 30.56 0.70 3.53
N ALA A 145 31.28 -0.28 3.01
CA ALA A 145 31.55 -1.55 3.71
C ALA A 145 32.14 -1.33 5.12
N GLU A 146 33.02 -0.34 5.29
CA GLU A 146 33.61 0.01 6.59
C GLU A 146 32.63 0.64 7.59
N ARG A 147 31.53 1.21 7.11
CA ARG A 147 30.54 1.96 7.90
C ARG A 147 29.29 1.16 8.24
N LEU A 148 29.15 -0.04 7.69
CA LEU A 148 28.00 -0.91 7.90
C LEU A 148 28.22 -1.84 9.10
N PRO A 149 27.14 -2.20 9.83
CA PRO A 149 27.24 -3.31 10.76
C PRO A 149 27.54 -4.60 10.00
N PRO A 150 28.25 -5.56 10.62
CA PRO A 150 28.53 -6.87 10.00
C PRO A 150 27.27 -7.68 9.69
N SER A 151 26.10 -7.26 10.22
CA SER A 151 24.79 -7.86 9.97
C SER A 151 24.01 -7.21 8.82
N ASP A 152 24.56 -6.21 8.12
CA ASP A 152 23.88 -5.56 6.99
C ASP A 152 23.68 -6.55 5.83
N ALA A 153 22.49 -6.56 5.23
CA ALA A 153 22.12 -7.54 4.21
C ALA A 153 23.00 -7.45 2.94
N ARG A 154 23.63 -6.29 2.66
CA ARG A 154 24.58 -6.14 1.54
C ARG A 154 25.82 -6.98 1.70
N LEU A 155 26.19 -7.34 2.93
CA LEU A 155 27.36 -8.18 3.23
C LEU A 155 27.03 -9.68 3.16
N ARG A 156 25.77 -10.04 2.85
CA ARG A 156 25.32 -11.43 2.86
C ARG A 156 25.85 -12.19 1.63
N PRO A 157 26.72 -13.21 1.79
CA PRO A 157 27.51 -13.77 0.70
C PRO A 157 26.69 -14.54 -0.34
N ASP A 158 25.65 -15.28 0.07
CA ASP A 158 24.76 -16.01 -0.85
C ASP A 158 24.01 -15.07 -1.80
N VAL A 159 23.55 -13.92 -1.30
CA VAL A 159 22.87 -12.89 -2.11
C VAL A 159 23.86 -12.14 -3.02
N ARG A 160 25.10 -11.88 -2.57
CA ARG A 160 26.15 -11.31 -3.43
C ARG A 160 26.49 -12.25 -4.59
N ALA A 161 26.73 -13.52 -4.29
CA ALA A 161 27.03 -14.55 -5.28
C ALA A 161 25.92 -14.71 -6.32
N LEU A 162 24.66 -14.68 -5.87
CA LEU A 162 23.51 -14.76 -6.77
C LEU A 162 23.43 -13.56 -7.73
N GLU A 163 23.73 -12.35 -7.25
CA GLU A 163 23.74 -11.15 -8.09
C GLU A 163 24.85 -11.16 -9.15
N THR A 164 25.99 -11.80 -8.86
CA THR A 164 27.07 -12.01 -9.84
C THR A 164 26.88 -13.27 -10.70
N LEU A 165 25.70 -13.91 -10.62
CA LEU A 165 25.33 -15.13 -11.35
C LEU A 165 26.18 -16.37 -10.99
N ASP A 166 26.85 -16.38 -9.84
CA ASP A 166 27.52 -17.57 -9.30
C ASP A 166 26.52 -18.42 -8.50
N ILE A 167 25.73 -19.20 -9.24
CA ILE A 167 24.57 -19.93 -8.70
C ILE A 167 25.00 -21.04 -7.73
N ASP A 168 26.09 -21.74 -8.05
CA ASP A 168 26.57 -22.87 -7.24
C ASP A 168 27.14 -22.36 -5.91
N TYR A 169 27.98 -21.31 -5.95
CA TYR A 169 28.50 -20.70 -4.73
C TYR A 169 27.39 -20.08 -3.87
N ALA A 170 26.39 -19.44 -4.49
CA ALA A 170 25.23 -18.91 -3.77
C ALA A 170 24.46 -20.02 -3.03
N ALA A 171 24.27 -21.19 -3.65
CA ALA A 171 23.58 -22.31 -3.03
C ALA A 171 24.36 -22.90 -1.84
N ASP A 172 25.69 -23.02 -1.98
CA ASP A 172 26.57 -23.52 -0.93
C ASP A 172 26.64 -22.55 0.25
N GLU A 173 26.80 -21.26 0.01
CA GLU A 173 26.79 -20.22 1.05
C GLU A 173 25.44 -20.14 1.75
N LYS A 174 24.33 -20.25 1.01
CA LYS A 174 22.98 -20.31 1.60
C LYS A 174 22.87 -21.46 2.59
N ARG A 175 23.32 -22.67 2.19
CA ARG A 175 23.32 -23.84 3.08
C ARG A 175 24.17 -23.59 4.33
N ARG A 176 25.38 -23.06 4.17
CA ARG A 176 26.29 -22.72 5.28
C ARG A 176 25.65 -21.75 6.27
N LEU A 177 25.02 -20.68 5.78
CA LEU A 177 24.35 -19.66 6.59
C LEU A 177 23.14 -20.23 7.35
N GLU A 178 22.28 -21.00 6.69
CA GLU A 178 21.11 -21.62 7.31
C GLU A 178 21.51 -22.65 8.39
N GLU A 179 22.59 -23.41 8.16
CA GLU A 179 23.16 -24.33 9.15
C GLU A 179 23.79 -23.61 10.34
N LYS A 180 24.53 -22.52 10.11
CA LYS A 180 25.07 -21.63 11.17
C LYS A 180 23.94 -21.09 12.03
N GLN A 181 22.87 -20.56 11.42
CA GLN A 181 21.70 -20.04 12.13
C GLN A 181 20.98 -21.13 12.94
N ARG A 182 20.79 -22.33 12.35
CA ARG A 182 20.15 -23.48 13.00
C ARG A 182 20.95 -23.96 14.21
N THR A 183 22.28 -24.00 14.09
CA THR A 183 23.18 -24.39 15.17
C THR A 183 23.18 -23.37 16.30
N ALA A 184 23.29 -22.07 15.98
CA ALA A 184 23.21 -20.99 16.96
C ALA A 184 21.88 -21.01 17.73
N ARG A 185 20.75 -21.30 17.05
CA ARG A 185 19.45 -21.47 17.71
C ARG A 185 19.43 -22.68 18.66
N LYS A 186 19.99 -23.82 18.26
CA LYS A 186 20.07 -25.03 19.12
C LYS A 186 20.88 -24.74 20.38
N GLU A 187 22.03 -24.08 20.27
CA GLU A 187 22.88 -23.75 21.42
C GLU A 187 22.20 -22.76 22.36
N ARG A 188 21.54 -21.73 21.83
CA ARG A 188 20.76 -20.77 22.62
C ARG A 188 19.66 -21.46 23.44
N ASN A 189 18.92 -22.38 22.81
CA ASN A 189 17.89 -23.17 23.47
C ASN A 189 18.45 -24.08 24.57
N LYS A 190 19.61 -24.71 24.36
CA LYS A 190 20.30 -25.52 25.39
C LYS A 190 20.67 -24.68 26.61
N LYS A 191 21.11 -23.44 26.40
CA LYS A 191 21.45 -22.48 27.45
C LYS A 191 20.24 -21.81 28.09
N LYS A 192 19.03 -22.01 27.55
CA LYS A 192 17.80 -21.30 27.95
C LYS A 192 17.95 -19.77 27.88
N GLU A 193 18.69 -19.30 26.89
CA GLU A 193 18.84 -17.87 26.60
C GLU A 193 17.77 -17.43 25.59
N ASP A 194 17.17 -16.25 25.79
CA ASP A 194 16.25 -15.67 24.82
C ASP A 194 17.00 -14.90 23.74
N HIS A 195 16.44 -14.86 22.53
CA HIS A 195 16.94 -13.98 21.48
C HIS A 195 16.46 -12.55 21.73
N VAL A 196 17.39 -11.61 21.86
CA VAL A 196 17.09 -10.19 22.02
C VAL A 196 17.44 -9.45 20.73
N ALA A 197 16.45 -8.78 20.13
CA ALA A 197 16.69 -7.92 18.98
C ALA A 197 17.54 -6.71 19.39
N ARG A 198 18.53 -6.35 18.57
CA ARG A 198 19.51 -5.32 18.93
C ARG A 198 18.96 -3.90 18.79
N TRP A 199 18.27 -3.63 17.68
CA TRP A 199 17.91 -2.26 17.29
C TRP A 199 16.46 -1.90 17.62
N PHE A 200 15.68 -2.87 18.06
CA PHE A 200 14.26 -2.72 18.36
C PHE A 200 13.92 -3.41 19.69
N LYS A 201 12.90 -2.91 20.37
CA LYS A 201 12.35 -3.50 21.58
C LYS A 201 10.83 -3.67 21.44
N GLU A 202 10.30 -4.75 21.98
CA GLU A 202 8.86 -4.94 22.06
C GLU A 202 8.27 -3.99 23.11
N ALA A 203 7.27 -3.20 22.72
CA ALA A 203 6.56 -2.28 23.60
C ALA A 203 5.17 -1.91 23.01
N PRO A 204 4.21 -1.44 23.82
CA PRO A 204 2.95 -0.93 23.31
C PRO A 204 3.16 0.28 22.38
N ASN A 205 2.55 0.24 21.21
CA ASN A 205 2.48 1.36 20.30
C ASN A 205 1.73 2.53 20.97
N PRO A 206 2.28 3.75 20.97
CA PRO A 206 1.75 4.87 21.74
C PRO A 206 0.38 5.38 21.25
N TYR A 207 -0.06 4.99 20.05
CA TYR A 207 -1.29 5.51 19.44
C TYR A 207 -2.47 4.53 19.51
N ASN A 208 -2.21 3.22 19.49
CA ASN A 208 -3.27 2.19 19.47
C ASN A 208 -3.12 1.14 20.59
N GLY A 209 -2.04 1.16 21.37
CA GLY A 209 -1.78 0.25 22.48
C GLY A 209 -1.41 -1.19 22.11
N GLN A 210 -1.33 -1.54 20.83
CA GLN A 210 -0.94 -2.88 20.39
C GLN A 210 0.56 -3.09 20.61
N MET A 211 0.99 -4.32 20.92
CA MET A 211 2.42 -4.63 21.02
C MET A 211 3.09 -4.48 19.65
N ASP A 212 4.23 -3.79 19.62
CA ASP A 212 4.95 -3.42 18.42
C ASP A 212 6.47 -3.43 18.68
N TRP A 213 7.28 -3.41 17.62
CA TRP A 213 8.73 -3.31 17.69
C TRP A 213 9.17 -1.86 17.55
N LEU A 214 9.46 -1.20 18.68
CA LEU A 214 9.89 0.20 18.69
C LEU A 214 11.40 0.32 18.49
N PHE A 215 11.79 1.19 17.57
CA PHE A 215 13.19 1.51 17.31
C PHE A 215 13.85 2.10 18.55
N THR A 216 15.08 1.66 18.84
CA THR A 216 15.85 2.08 20.03
C THR A 216 16.72 3.31 19.80
N GLU A 217 16.79 3.82 18.57
CA GLU A 217 17.64 4.96 18.16
C GLU A 217 19.16 4.70 18.17
N GLN A 218 19.61 3.61 18.80
CA GLN A 218 21.02 3.26 18.97
C GLN A 218 21.75 2.86 17.68
N TYR A 219 21.03 2.48 16.61
CA TYR A 219 21.66 2.04 15.35
C TYR A 219 22.60 3.12 14.78
N TRP A 220 22.19 4.38 14.87
CA TRP A 220 22.91 5.50 14.27
C TRP A 220 24.10 5.99 15.12
N GLU A 221 24.28 5.47 16.34
CA GLU A 221 25.46 5.70 17.18
C GLU A 221 26.70 4.94 16.65
N ARG A 222 26.50 4.00 15.71
CA ARG A 222 27.55 3.23 15.02
C ARG A 222 28.40 2.33 15.92
N ASP A 223 27.95 2.01 17.14
CA ASP A 223 28.54 0.94 17.93
C ASP A 223 28.05 -0.44 17.43
N PHE A 224 28.89 -1.10 16.64
CA PHE A 224 28.65 -2.43 16.11
C PHE A 224 29.43 -3.54 16.82
N SER A 225 30.14 -3.22 17.92
CA SER A 225 31.00 -4.16 18.65
C SER A 225 30.29 -5.42 19.14
N LYS A 226 29.00 -5.29 19.44
CA LYS A 226 28.13 -6.36 19.95
C LYS A 226 27.20 -6.94 18.87
N CYS A 227 27.38 -6.57 17.60
CA CYS A 227 26.56 -7.13 16.52
C CYS A 227 26.77 -8.64 16.41
N PRO A 228 25.71 -9.42 16.13
CA PRO A 228 25.85 -10.86 16.01
C PRO A 228 26.63 -11.23 14.76
N ASP A 229 27.49 -12.24 14.88
CA ASP A 229 28.15 -12.87 13.74
C ASP A 229 27.18 -13.85 13.06
N ILE A 230 26.58 -13.41 11.95
CA ILE A 230 25.51 -14.13 11.25
C ILE A 230 25.86 -14.54 9.82
N PHE A 231 27.00 -14.08 9.29
CA PHE A 231 27.50 -14.47 7.97
C PHE A 231 28.68 -15.43 8.08
#